data_AF-A0A167YZT3-F1
#
_entry.id   AF-A0A167YZT3-F1
#
_cell.length_a   1.000
_cell.length_b   1.000
_cell.length_c   1.000
_cell.angle_alpha   90.00
_cell.angle_beta   90.00
_cell.angle_gamma   90.00
#
_symmetry.space_group_name_H-M   'P 1'
#
loop_
_entity.id
_entity.type
_entity.pdbx_description
1 polymer ?
#
loop_
_entity_poly.entity_id
_entity_poly.type
_entity_poly.pdbx_seq_one_letter_code
_entity_poly.pdbx_strand_id
1 'polypeptide(L)'
;MLAVAASHLAHHTAATNPSRHRVAERALLSAALDRFRPALVARPLTTERADALLVTSIMINNLAFAGLNGEDALDLNASWVFSRCADRLNWLGLQLGLKPLLAATAPFREASLLRPMYEASDEAALVYAGDNAGDDTAEDGVPSHWDRLAAALDAEMISMGSGGGGGGGDNTVEWIEEPHPAREAVRILAAIRRLPAAAHNVFLFVRLIAALDPRFVGLLRAGSEGGHWILGYWLRQMGRLDLWWSRPRSTRDGAAIRLFLARRRVTEWAGDDGVMWRWLMADYDAV
;
A
#
# COMPACT_ATOMS: atom_id res chain seq x y z
N MET A 1 4.16 -20.61 2.35
CA MET A 1 3.24 -21.13 3.40
C MET A 1 3.93 -21.36 4.74
N LEU A 2 4.98 -22.20 4.84
CA LEU A 2 5.62 -22.49 6.14
C LEU A 2 6.15 -21.24 6.89
N ALA A 3 6.76 -20.29 6.17
CA ALA A 3 7.22 -19.04 6.78
C ALA A 3 6.07 -18.22 7.39
N VAL A 4 4.91 -18.14 6.71
CA VAL A 4 3.70 -17.47 7.22
C VAL A 4 3.16 -18.18 8.44
N ALA A 5 3.13 -19.52 8.44
CA ALA A 5 2.72 -20.29 9.61
C ALA A 5 3.65 -20.06 10.81
N ALA A 6 4.97 -20.01 10.59
CA ALA A 6 5.94 -19.68 11.62
C ALA A 6 5.75 -18.25 12.16
N SER A 7 5.45 -17.29 11.29
CA SER A 7 5.15 -15.90 11.67
C SER A 7 3.86 -15.79 12.49
N HIS A 8 2.80 -16.51 12.09
CA HIS A 8 1.56 -16.59 12.85
C HIS A 8 1.77 -17.22 14.23
N LEU A 9 2.53 -18.32 14.32
CA LEU A 9 2.89 -18.92 15.60
C LEU A 9 3.73 -17.95 16.45
N ALA A 10 4.70 -17.26 15.85
CA ALA A 10 5.50 -16.25 16.54
C ALA A 10 4.63 -15.15 17.16
N HIS A 11 3.60 -14.69 16.44
CA HIS A 11 2.62 -13.72 16.93
C HIS A 11 1.89 -14.23 18.18
N HIS A 12 1.34 -15.45 18.14
CA HIS A 12 0.60 -16.02 19.27
C HIS A 12 1.49 -16.39 20.46
N THR A 13 2.75 -16.72 20.23
CA THR A 13 3.71 -17.03 21.30
C THR A 13 4.55 -15.83 21.73
N ALA A 14 4.30 -14.63 21.18
CA ALA A 14 5.14 -13.46 21.41
C ALA A 14 5.26 -13.10 22.91
N ALA A 15 4.18 -13.30 23.67
CA ALA A 15 4.15 -13.03 25.11
C ALA A 15 4.98 -14.03 25.94
N THR A 16 5.21 -15.25 25.45
CA THR A 16 5.83 -16.33 26.23
C THR A 16 7.23 -16.69 25.75
N ASN A 17 7.48 -16.65 24.43
CA ASN A 17 8.81 -16.87 23.87
C ASN A 17 8.90 -16.25 22.46
N PRO A 18 9.19 -14.94 22.37
CA PRO A 18 9.14 -14.24 21.09
C PRO A 18 10.21 -14.75 20.11
N SER A 19 11.32 -15.33 20.58
CA SER A 19 12.41 -15.85 19.73
C SER A 19 12.14 -17.21 19.07
N ARG A 20 11.24 -18.04 19.62
CA ARG A 20 11.15 -19.47 19.30
C ARG A 20 10.86 -19.78 17.83
N HIS A 21 9.99 -18.99 17.20
CA HIS A 21 9.55 -19.22 15.82
C HIS A 21 10.19 -18.24 14.82
N ARG A 22 10.89 -17.20 15.30
CA ARG A 22 11.53 -16.18 14.45
C ARG A 22 12.70 -16.72 13.63
N VAL A 23 13.51 -17.60 14.22
CA VAL A 23 14.64 -18.23 13.48
C VAL A 23 14.10 -19.10 12.35
N ALA A 24 13.06 -19.90 12.63
CA ALA A 24 12.41 -20.74 11.63
C ALA A 24 11.75 -19.90 10.53
N GLU A 25 11.02 -18.84 10.89
CA GLU A 25 10.41 -17.90 9.94
C GLU A 25 11.46 -17.32 8.97
N ARG A 26 12.57 -16.78 9.51
CA ARG A 26 13.65 -16.19 8.68
C ARG A 26 14.31 -17.22 7.77
N ALA A 27 14.62 -18.41 8.29
CA ALA A 27 15.21 -19.49 7.50
C ALA A 27 14.27 -19.93 6.36
N LEU A 28 12.98 -20.09 6.66
CA LEU A 28 11.96 -20.49 5.68
C LEU A 28 11.70 -19.39 4.65
N LEU A 29 11.72 -18.11 5.05
CA LEU A 29 11.60 -16.98 4.13
C LEU A 29 12.82 -16.88 3.21
N SER A 30 14.03 -17.04 3.74
CA SER A 30 15.25 -17.07 2.91
C SER A 30 15.18 -18.18 1.87
N ALA A 31 14.86 -19.40 2.29
CA ALA A 31 14.72 -20.54 1.37
C ALA A 31 13.60 -20.32 0.34
N ALA A 32 12.51 -19.65 0.71
CA ALA A 32 11.44 -19.29 -0.22
C ALA A 32 11.92 -18.27 -1.26
N LEU A 33 12.66 -17.23 -0.85
CA LEU A 33 13.21 -16.21 -1.75
C LEU A 33 14.23 -16.81 -2.73
N ASP A 34 15.10 -17.71 -2.25
CA ASP A 34 16.10 -18.39 -3.08
C ASP A 34 15.48 -19.22 -4.20
N ARG A 35 14.30 -19.81 -3.95
CA ARG A 35 13.53 -20.57 -4.95
C ARG A 35 12.65 -19.68 -5.82
N PHE A 36 12.14 -18.58 -5.26
CA PHE A 36 11.24 -17.67 -5.96
C PHE A 36 11.95 -16.87 -7.06
N ARG A 37 13.17 -16.38 -6.79
CA ARG A 37 13.97 -15.62 -7.75
C ARG A 37 14.20 -16.34 -9.10
N PRO A 38 14.72 -17.58 -9.15
CA PRO A 38 14.89 -18.28 -10.41
C PRO A 38 13.54 -18.63 -11.08
N ALA A 39 12.49 -18.86 -10.29
CA ALA A 39 11.16 -19.17 -10.83
C ALA A 39 10.52 -17.98 -11.56
N LEU A 40 10.81 -16.73 -11.14
CA LEU A 40 10.33 -15.50 -11.79
C LEU A 40 10.86 -15.33 -13.22
N VAL A 41 12.11 -15.72 -13.46
CA VAL A 41 12.77 -15.52 -14.76
C VAL A 41 12.63 -16.73 -15.69
N ALA A 42 12.34 -17.91 -15.13
CA ALA A 42 12.23 -19.14 -15.90
C ALA A 42 11.04 -19.10 -16.88
N ARG A 43 11.28 -19.49 -18.14
CA ARG A 43 10.27 -19.60 -19.20
C ARG A 43 10.08 -21.07 -19.63
N PRO A 44 8.93 -21.47 -20.22
CA PRO A 44 7.71 -20.68 -20.45
C PRO A 44 6.85 -20.54 -19.18
N LEU A 45 5.98 -19.54 -19.15
CA LEU A 45 5.02 -19.36 -18.06
C LEU A 45 3.78 -20.23 -18.34
N THR A 46 3.39 -21.09 -17.40
CA THR A 46 2.14 -21.88 -17.45
C THR A 46 1.16 -21.36 -16.41
N THR A 47 -0.12 -21.74 -16.49
CA THR A 47 -1.14 -21.35 -15.50
C THR A 47 -0.74 -21.75 -14.07
N GLU A 48 -0.30 -22.99 -13.87
CA GLU A 48 0.08 -23.50 -12.54
C GLU A 48 1.29 -22.73 -11.98
N ARG A 49 2.23 -22.38 -12.86
CA ARG A 49 3.39 -21.57 -12.48
C ARG A 49 3.00 -20.13 -12.18
N ALA A 50 2.07 -19.54 -12.93
CA ALA A 50 1.55 -18.21 -12.67
C ALA A 50 0.88 -18.14 -11.29
N ASP A 51 0.01 -19.11 -10.97
CA ASP A 51 -0.64 -19.21 -9.66
C ASP A 51 0.38 -19.39 -8.53
N ALA A 52 1.34 -20.30 -8.70
CA ALA A 52 2.39 -20.53 -7.70
C ALA A 52 3.22 -19.26 -7.45
N LEU A 53 3.57 -18.51 -8.50
CA LEU A 53 4.31 -17.25 -8.37
C LEU A 53 3.48 -16.18 -7.65
N LEU A 54 2.20 -16.03 -8.01
CA LEU A 54 1.31 -15.05 -7.40
C LEU A 54 1.06 -15.35 -5.92
N VAL A 55 0.69 -16.59 -5.58
CA VAL A 55 0.49 -17.01 -4.18
C VAL A 55 1.78 -16.79 -3.39
N THR A 56 2.93 -17.19 -3.94
CA THR A 56 4.21 -16.99 -3.26
C THR A 56 4.50 -15.50 -3.04
N SER A 57 4.25 -14.65 -4.03
CA SER A 57 4.43 -13.20 -3.92
C SER A 57 3.49 -12.58 -2.89
N ILE A 58 2.22 -12.98 -2.85
CA ILE A 58 1.24 -12.54 -1.84
C ILE A 58 1.72 -12.92 -0.43
N MET A 59 2.22 -14.15 -0.25
CA MET A 59 2.72 -14.62 1.04
C MET A 59 4.00 -13.88 1.48
N ILE A 60 4.91 -13.60 0.55
CA ILE A 60 6.11 -12.79 0.80
C ILE A 60 5.73 -11.35 1.18
N ASN A 61 4.75 -10.76 0.49
CA ASN A 61 4.24 -9.43 0.80
C ASN A 61 3.56 -9.36 2.17
N ASN A 62 2.79 -10.39 2.52
CA ASN A 62 2.19 -10.51 3.85
C ASN A 62 3.28 -10.56 4.93
N LEU A 63 4.31 -11.40 4.76
CA LEU A 63 5.44 -11.47 5.69
C LEU A 63 6.21 -10.16 5.81
N ALA A 64 6.46 -9.46 4.69
CA ALA A 64 7.15 -8.17 4.72
C ALA A 64 6.33 -7.10 5.46
N PHE A 65 5.00 -7.14 5.32
CA PHE A 65 4.11 -6.27 6.09
C PHE A 65 4.10 -6.64 7.58
N ALA A 66 3.96 -7.93 7.90
CA ALA A 66 3.87 -8.44 9.27
C ALA A 66 5.19 -8.34 10.06
N GLY A 67 6.33 -8.36 9.37
CA GLY A 67 7.69 -8.54 9.90
C GLY A 67 8.25 -7.42 10.78
N LEU A 68 7.45 -6.89 11.70
CA LEU A 68 7.92 -6.10 12.82
C LEU A 68 8.36 -7.03 13.96
N ASN A 69 9.48 -6.71 14.60
CA ASN A 69 9.85 -7.41 15.82
C ASN A 69 8.88 -7.04 16.95
N GLY A 70 8.61 -7.98 17.87
CA GLY A 70 7.65 -7.75 18.96
C GLY A 70 8.00 -6.57 19.87
N GLU A 71 9.28 -6.28 20.07
CA GLU A 71 9.76 -5.10 20.82
C GLU A 71 9.60 -3.81 19.99
N ASP A 72 9.87 -3.88 18.69
CA ASP A 72 9.75 -2.75 17.75
C ASP A 72 8.30 -2.40 17.41
N ALA A 73 7.32 -3.24 17.77
CA ALA A 73 5.91 -3.04 17.45
C ALA A 73 5.29 -1.89 18.25
N LEU A 74 5.86 -1.54 19.41
CA LEU A 74 5.38 -0.45 20.27
C LEU A 74 6.25 0.81 20.20
N ASP A 75 7.50 0.69 19.76
CA ASP A 75 8.39 1.85 19.63
C ASP A 75 8.13 2.60 18.32
N LEU A 76 7.59 3.82 18.43
CA LEU A 76 7.37 4.69 17.28
C LEU A 76 8.69 5.07 16.59
N ASN A 77 9.80 5.17 17.34
CA ASN A 77 11.11 5.55 16.77
C ASN A 77 11.70 4.44 15.89
N ALA A 78 11.29 3.18 16.10
CA ALA A 78 11.62 2.05 15.23
C ALA A 78 10.83 2.06 13.90
N SER A 79 9.90 3.01 13.70
CA SER A 79 9.19 3.17 12.44
C SER A 79 10.11 3.63 11.31
N TRP A 80 9.81 3.21 10.08
CA TRP A 80 10.51 3.65 8.88
C TRP A 80 10.45 5.16 8.70
N VAL A 81 9.41 5.82 9.23
CA VAL A 81 9.19 7.28 9.19
C VAL A 81 10.37 8.05 9.78
N PHE A 82 10.99 7.52 10.85
CA PHE A 82 12.12 8.15 11.53
C PHE A 82 13.46 7.49 11.19
N SER A 83 13.46 6.40 10.43
CA SER A 83 14.66 5.74 9.97
C SER A 83 15.35 6.54 8.86
N ARG A 84 16.69 6.55 8.88
CA ARG A 84 17.52 7.12 7.81
C ARG A 84 18.06 6.07 6.84
N CYS A 85 17.78 4.78 7.08
CA CYS A 85 18.31 3.71 6.26
C CYS A 85 17.68 3.72 4.86
N ALA A 86 18.47 3.42 3.83
CA ALA A 86 18.03 3.44 2.43
C ALA A 86 16.97 2.37 2.10
N ASP A 87 16.89 1.33 2.93
CA ASP A 87 15.99 0.18 2.82
C ASP A 87 14.69 0.33 3.64
N ARG A 88 14.49 1.47 4.32
CA ARG A 88 13.36 1.70 5.24
C ARG A 88 11.96 1.46 4.64
N LEU A 89 11.83 1.59 3.32
CA LEU A 89 10.57 1.38 2.57
C LEU A 89 10.58 0.10 1.72
N ASN A 90 11.53 -0.82 1.92
CA ASN A 90 11.62 -2.05 1.12
C ASN A 90 10.36 -2.92 1.20
N TRP A 91 9.66 -2.92 2.35
CA TRP A 91 8.40 -3.63 2.51
C TRP A 91 7.34 -3.11 1.52
N LEU A 92 7.28 -1.79 1.30
CA LEU A 92 6.35 -1.16 0.36
C LEU A 92 6.81 -1.39 -1.08
N GLY A 93 8.12 -1.27 -1.35
CA GLY A 93 8.68 -1.57 -2.66
C GLY A 93 8.40 -3.01 -3.11
N LEU A 94 8.44 -3.98 -2.19
CA LEU A 94 8.07 -5.37 -2.45
C LEU A 94 6.60 -5.51 -2.87
N GLN A 95 5.71 -4.75 -2.23
CA GLN A 95 4.28 -4.75 -2.55
C GLN A 95 4.01 -4.16 -3.92
N LEU A 96 4.70 -3.09 -4.30
CA LEU A 96 4.60 -2.51 -5.64
C LEU A 96 5.10 -3.48 -6.73
N GLY A 97 6.01 -4.40 -6.39
CA GLY A 97 6.47 -5.48 -7.27
C GLY A 97 5.38 -6.50 -7.63
N LEU A 98 4.23 -6.50 -6.95
CA LEU A 98 3.11 -7.37 -7.30
C LEU A 98 2.40 -6.92 -8.58
N LYS A 99 2.35 -5.60 -8.85
CA LYS A 99 1.69 -5.03 -10.04
C LYS A 99 2.23 -5.56 -11.36
N PRO A 100 3.55 -5.51 -11.65
CA PRO A 100 4.09 -6.10 -12.88
C PRO A 100 3.91 -7.62 -12.95
N LEU A 101 3.89 -8.31 -11.82
CA LEU A 101 3.61 -9.75 -11.79
C LEU A 101 2.17 -10.05 -12.21
N LEU A 102 1.18 -9.32 -11.65
CA LEU A 102 -0.24 -9.41 -12.00
C LEU A 102 -0.51 -9.09 -13.48
N ALA A 103 0.27 -8.18 -14.07
CA ALA A 103 0.21 -7.88 -15.49
C ALA A 103 0.81 -9.02 -16.33
N ALA A 104 1.96 -9.55 -15.93
CA ALA A 104 2.62 -10.65 -16.64
C ALA A 104 1.82 -11.97 -16.60
N THR A 105 1.00 -12.17 -15.56
CA THR A 105 0.15 -13.36 -15.41
C THR A 105 -1.28 -13.14 -15.91
N ALA A 106 -1.62 -11.96 -16.44
CA ALA A 106 -2.97 -11.63 -16.90
C ALA A 106 -3.57 -12.65 -17.90
N PRO A 107 -2.81 -13.20 -18.88
CA PRO A 107 -3.35 -14.19 -19.82
C PRO A 107 -3.86 -15.49 -19.17
N PHE A 108 -3.47 -15.78 -17.92
CA PHE A 108 -3.82 -17.01 -17.21
C PHE A 108 -4.98 -16.83 -16.22
N ARG A 109 -5.54 -15.62 -16.08
CA ARG A 109 -6.54 -15.29 -15.04
C ARG A 109 -7.80 -16.16 -15.09
N GLU A 110 -8.33 -16.41 -16.29
CA GLU A 110 -9.57 -17.17 -16.48
C GLU A 110 -9.48 -18.62 -15.96
N ALA A 111 -8.30 -19.23 -16.12
CA ALA A 111 -8.01 -20.59 -15.70
C ALA A 111 -7.32 -20.67 -14.32
N SER A 112 -7.14 -19.54 -13.65
CA SER A 112 -6.40 -19.43 -12.39
C SER A 112 -7.24 -19.97 -11.22
N LEU A 113 -6.57 -20.64 -10.28
CA LEU A 113 -7.15 -20.98 -8.97
C LEU A 113 -7.47 -19.72 -8.14
N LEU A 114 -6.90 -18.57 -8.49
CA LEU A 114 -7.11 -17.28 -7.83
C LEU A 114 -8.26 -16.49 -8.44
N ARG A 115 -9.05 -17.08 -9.36
CA ARG A 115 -10.21 -16.39 -9.96
C ARG A 115 -11.14 -15.71 -8.94
N PRO A 116 -11.50 -16.32 -7.80
CA PRO A 116 -12.33 -15.64 -6.80
C PRO A 116 -11.69 -14.37 -6.22
N MET A 117 -10.36 -14.30 -6.15
CA MET A 117 -9.64 -13.10 -5.71
C MET A 117 -9.72 -11.98 -6.77
N TYR A 118 -9.65 -12.35 -8.06
CA TYR A 118 -9.81 -11.37 -9.14
C TYR A 118 -11.25 -10.85 -9.20
N GLU A 119 -12.24 -11.73 -9.14
CA GLU A 119 -13.66 -11.37 -9.10
C GLU A 119 -13.96 -10.43 -7.94
N ALA A 120 -13.51 -10.75 -6.72
CA ALA A 120 -13.66 -9.86 -5.56
C ALA A 120 -12.94 -8.51 -5.73
N SER A 121 -11.82 -8.46 -6.46
CA SER A 121 -11.08 -7.22 -6.76
C SER A 121 -11.78 -6.38 -7.85
N ASP A 122 -12.49 -7.02 -8.77
CA ASP A 122 -13.23 -6.35 -9.85
C ASP A 122 -14.59 -5.85 -9.34
N GLU A 123 -15.29 -6.62 -8.51
CA GLU A 123 -16.43 -6.15 -7.72
C GLU A 123 -16.03 -4.96 -6.85
N ALA A 124 -14.85 -5.04 -6.23
CA ALA A 124 -14.27 -3.91 -5.53
C ALA A 124 -14.07 -2.70 -6.44
N ALA A 125 -13.58 -2.89 -7.67
CA ALA A 125 -13.46 -1.81 -8.66
C ALA A 125 -14.80 -1.12 -8.94
N LEU A 126 -15.89 -1.89 -9.02
CA LEU A 126 -17.25 -1.36 -9.20
C LEU A 126 -17.71 -0.50 -8.01
N VAL A 127 -17.35 -0.89 -6.79
CA VAL A 127 -17.61 -0.08 -5.58
C VAL A 127 -16.92 1.30 -5.66
N TYR A 128 -15.77 1.41 -6.34
CA TYR A 128 -15.08 2.68 -6.56
C TYR A 128 -15.56 3.46 -7.79
N ALA A 129 -16.14 2.77 -8.79
CA ALA A 129 -16.64 3.38 -10.02
C ALA A 129 -18.01 4.05 -9.88
N GLY A 130 -18.74 3.74 -8.81
CA GLY A 130 -20.03 4.34 -8.50
C GLY A 130 -21.16 3.81 -9.38
N ASP A 131 -22.16 3.21 -8.77
CA ASP A 131 -23.46 2.92 -9.39
C ASP A 131 -24.31 4.22 -9.54
N ASN A 132 -23.66 5.31 -9.95
CA ASN A 132 -24.24 6.63 -10.19
C ASN A 132 -24.13 7.00 -11.68
N ALA A 133 -24.31 6.04 -12.59
CA ALA A 133 -24.41 6.32 -14.03
C ALA A 133 -25.70 7.08 -14.42
N GLY A 134 -26.43 7.67 -13.46
CA GLY A 134 -27.72 8.33 -13.70
C GLY A 134 -28.09 9.48 -12.77
N ASP A 135 -27.19 9.99 -11.91
CA ASP A 135 -27.48 11.17 -11.09
C ASP A 135 -26.31 12.16 -11.17
N ASP A 136 -26.45 13.15 -12.05
CA ASP A 136 -25.49 14.21 -12.40
C ASP A 136 -25.21 15.21 -11.25
N THR A 137 -25.41 14.84 -9.98
CA THR A 137 -25.32 15.80 -8.86
C THR A 137 -24.57 15.35 -7.60
N ALA A 138 -23.85 14.22 -7.62
CA ALA A 138 -22.97 13.85 -6.50
C ALA A 138 -21.56 13.45 -6.98
N GLU A 139 -20.61 14.37 -6.79
CA GLU A 139 -19.16 14.16 -6.75
C GLU A 139 -18.81 12.79 -6.11
N ASP A 140 -17.74 12.13 -6.55
CA ASP A 140 -17.21 10.78 -6.23
C ASP A 140 -17.13 10.36 -4.73
N GLY A 141 -17.75 11.09 -3.79
CA GLY A 141 -17.76 10.86 -2.36
C GLY A 141 -16.46 11.29 -1.67
N VAL A 142 -15.53 11.83 -2.45
CA VAL A 142 -14.23 12.35 -2.00
C VAL A 142 -14.45 13.74 -1.40
N PRO A 143 -14.00 13.99 -0.14
CA PRO A 143 -14.05 15.34 0.42
C PRO A 143 -13.15 16.30 -0.37
N SER A 144 -13.59 17.54 -0.57
CA SER A 144 -12.86 18.53 -1.37
C SER A 144 -11.42 18.82 -0.88
N HIS A 145 -11.18 18.72 0.43
CA HIS A 145 -9.83 18.86 0.99
C HIS A 145 -8.91 17.66 0.68
N TRP A 146 -9.46 16.50 0.33
CA TRP A 146 -8.69 15.34 -0.16
C TRP A 146 -8.36 15.50 -1.65
N ASP A 147 -9.28 16.03 -2.45
CA ASP A 147 -9.01 16.35 -3.86
C ASP A 147 -7.91 17.40 -3.99
N ARG A 148 -7.92 18.41 -3.12
CA ARG A 148 -6.85 19.40 -3.05
C ARG A 148 -5.50 18.76 -2.71
N LEU A 149 -5.48 17.83 -1.74
CA LEU A 149 -4.28 17.07 -1.40
C LEU A 149 -3.77 16.26 -2.59
N ALA A 150 -4.67 15.55 -3.29
CA ALA A 150 -4.32 14.74 -4.45
C ALA A 150 -3.73 15.59 -5.57
N ALA A 151 -4.36 16.74 -5.89
CA ALA A 151 -3.86 17.66 -6.91
C ALA A 151 -2.44 18.18 -6.58
N ALA A 152 -2.17 18.51 -5.32
CA ALA A 152 -0.84 18.94 -4.88
C ALA A 152 0.21 17.81 -5.04
N LEU A 153 -0.15 16.58 -4.67
CA LEU A 153 0.74 15.43 -4.79
C LEU A 153 1.01 15.02 -6.22
N ASP A 154 0.00 15.04 -7.09
CA ASP A 154 0.18 14.77 -8.51
C ASP A 154 1.16 15.77 -9.13
N ALA A 155 1.08 17.06 -8.75
CA ALA A 155 2.04 18.06 -9.19
C ALA A 155 3.48 17.77 -8.70
N GLU A 156 3.67 17.34 -7.44
CA GLU A 156 4.97 16.91 -6.92
C GLU A 156 5.52 15.70 -7.69
N MET A 157 4.67 14.71 -7.99
CA MET A 157 5.04 13.49 -8.70
C MET A 157 5.43 13.76 -10.15
N ILE A 158 4.71 14.66 -10.83
CA ILE A 158 5.04 15.13 -12.19
C ILE A 158 6.42 15.79 -12.17
N SER A 159 6.68 16.69 -11.21
CA SER A 159 7.96 17.37 -11.07
C SER A 159 9.13 16.38 -10.90
N MET A 160 8.93 15.29 -10.16
CA MET A 160 9.94 14.23 -10.01
C MET A 160 10.15 13.40 -11.28
N GLY A 161 9.10 13.19 -12.09
CA GLY A 161 9.18 12.44 -13.35
C GLY A 161 9.91 13.20 -14.46
N SER A 162 9.79 14.53 -14.49
CA SER A 162 10.41 15.37 -15.53
C SER A 162 11.94 15.48 -15.44
N GLY A 163 12.58 15.00 -14.36
CA GLY A 163 14.03 15.09 -14.14
C GLY A 163 14.89 14.00 -14.78
N GLY A 164 14.30 13.02 -15.50
CA GLY A 164 15.00 11.80 -15.95
C GLY A 164 15.16 11.59 -17.47
N GLY A 165 14.69 12.50 -18.32
CA GLY A 165 14.57 12.29 -19.77
C GLY A 165 15.48 13.17 -20.63
N GLY A 166 16.80 13.09 -20.45
CA GLY A 166 17.76 13.67 -21.39
C GLY A 166 17.95 12.75 -22.60
N GLY A 167 17.13 12.91 -23.64
CA GLY A 167 17.27 12.16 -24.89
C GLY A 167 16.26 12.61 -25.93
N GLY A 168 16.65 13.56 -26.78
CA GLY A 168 15.83 14.07 -27.87
C GLY A 168 15.41 12.98 -28.85
N GLY A 169 14.14 13.02 -29.23
CA GLY A 169 13.53 12.16 -30.22
C GLY A 169 12.09 12.60 -30.40
N ASP A 170 11.89 13.48 -31.37
CA ASP A 170 10.59 13.96 -31.84
C ASP A 170 9.71 12.76 -32.23
N ASN A 171 8.81 12.39 -31.32
CA ASN A 171 7.71 11.50 -31.60
C ASN A 171 6.57 11.93 -30.67
N THR A 172 5.64 12.70 -31.21
CA THR A 172 4.32 12.95 -30.60
C THR A 172 3.57 11.62 -30.50
N VAL A 173 3.95 10.81 -29.52
CA VAL A 173 3.08 9.81 -28.95
C VAL A 173 2.03 10.61 -28.19
N GLU A 174 0.79 10.49 -28.64
CA GLU A 174 -0.39 10.95 -27.93
C GLU A 174 -0.29 10.44 -26.49
N TRP A 175 0.09 11.31 -25.56
CA TRP A 175 0.23 10.94 -24.16
C TRP A 175 -1.17 10.59 -23.67
N ILE A 176 -1.47 9.29 -23.59
CA ILE A 176 -2.56 8.79 -22.76
C ILE A 176 -2.35 9.48 -21.41
N GLU A 177 -3.29 10.33 -20.99
CA GLU A 177 -3.24 11.04 -19.71
C GLU A 177 -2.76 10.05 -18.65
N GLU A 178 -1.53 10.26 -18.14
CA GLU A 178 -1.01 9.36 -17.13
C GLU A 178 -2.01 9.38 -15.95
N PRO A 179 -2.51 8.22 -15.52
CA PRO A 179 -3.54 8.19 -14.49
C PRO A 179 -2.99 8.85 -13.24
N HIS A 180 -3.59 9.98 -12.84
CA HIS A 180 -3.29 10.76 -11.65
C HIS A 180 -3.25 9.85 -10.40
N PRO A 181 -2.09 9.35 -9.99
CA PRO A 181 -2.01 8.25 -9.03
C PRO A 181 -2.44 8.68 -7.63
N ALA A 182 -2.25 9.96 -7.26
CA ALA A 182 -2.72 10.48 -5.99
C ALA A 182 -4.25 10.63 -5.99
N ARG A 183 -4.87 11.03 -7.11
CA ARG A 183 -6.33 11.10 -7.25
C ARG A 183 -6.99 9.73 -7.11
N GLU A 184 -6.45 8.70 -7.75
CA GLU A 184 -6.97 7.33 -7.58
C GLU A 184 -6.80 6.84 -6.14
N ALA A 185 -5.67 7.16 -5.49
CA ALA A 185 -5.44 6.82 -4.09
C ALA A 185 -6.50 7.44 -3.17
N VAL A 186 -6.83 8.73 -3.31
CA VAL A 186 -7.85 9.37 -2.45
C VAL A 186 -9.26 8.85 -2.72
N ARG A 187 -9.61 8.49 -3.96
CA ARG A 187 -10.88 7.82 -4.29
C ARG A 187 -11.02 6.49 -3.57
N ILE A 188 -9.99 5.65 -3.64
CA ILE A 188 -9.96 4.37 -2.93
C ILE A 188 -10.12 4.60 -1.42
N LEU A 189 -9.37 5.55 -0.85
CA LEU A 189 -9.47 5.88 0.57
C LEU A 189 -10.88 6.36 0.96
N ALA A 190 -11.52 7.18 0.11
CA ALA A 190 -12.82 7.77 0.39
C ALA A 190 -13.93 6.72 0.41
N ALA A 191 -13.81 5.70 -0.44
CA ALA A 191 -14.69 4.54 -0.47
C ALA A 191 -14.45 3.60 0.73
N ILE A 192 -13.20 3.18 1.01
CA ILE A 192 -12.94 2.25 2.13
C ILE A 192 -13.25 2.86 3.51
N ARG A 193 -13.18 4.20 3.63
CA ARG A 193 -13.65 4.95 4.81
C ARG A 193 -15.06 4.55 5.22
N ARG A 194 -15.96 4.32 4.26
CA ARG A 194 -17.38 4.03 4.49
C ARG A 194 -17.66 2.53 4.66
N LEU A 195 -16.70 1.67 4.37
CA LEU A 195 -16.89 0.23 4.43
C LEU A 195 -16.84 -0.29 5.87
N PRO A 196 -17.62 -1.34 6.19
CA PRO A 196 -17.44 -2.11 7.40
C PRO A 196 -16.05 -2.72 7.45
N ALA A 197 -15.42 -2.67 8.63
CA ALA A 197 -14.14 -3.30 8.87
C ALA A 197 -14.32 -4.81 9.07
N ALA A 198 -14.50 -5.53 7.97
CA ALA A 198 -14.70 -6.96 7.95
C ALA A 198 -13.61 -7.66 7.12
N ALA A 199 -13.20 -8.85 7.53
CA ALA A 199 -12.13 -9.58 6.85
C ALA A 199 -12.41 -9.87 5.37
N HIS A 200 -13.69 -10.05 4.98
CA HIS A 200 -14.07 -10.24 3.58
C HIS A 200 -13.83 -8.99 2.72
N ASN A 201 -13.74 -7.80 3.33
CA ASN A 201 -13.41 -6.55 2.63
C ASN A 201 -11.90 -6.33 2.47
N VAL A 202 -11.04 -7.24 2.93
CA VAL A 202 -9.58 -7.01 2.91
C VAL A 202 -9.02 -6.66 1.53
N PHE A 203 -9.58 -7.24 0.46
CA PHE A 203 -9.16 -6.96 -0.92
C PHE A 203 -9.48 -5.52 -1.37
N LEU A 204 -10.55 -4.92 -0.85
CA LEU A 204 -10.86 -3.50 -1.04
C LEU A 204 -9.77 -2.63 -0.42
N PHE A 205 -9.36 -2.94 0.82
CA PHE A 205 -8.38 -2.14 1.54
C PHE A 205 -6.98 -2.24 0.93
N VAL A 206 -6.55 -3.42 0.50
CA VAL A 206 -5.21 -3.59 -0.11
C VAL A 206 -5.15 -3.06 -1.55
N ARG A 207 -6.29 -2.72 -2.18
CA ARG A 207 -6.31 -2.14 -3.54
C ARG A 207 -5.48 -0.87 -3.66
N LEU A 208 -5.40 -0.07 -2.60
CA LEU A 208 -4.57 1.16 -2.60
C LEU A 208 -3.15 0.87 -3.10
N ILE A 209 -2.56 -0.23 -2.63
CA ILE A 209 -1.19 -0.63 -3.00
C ILE A 209 -1.04 -0.85 -4.51
N ALA A 210 -2.08 -1.33 -5.19
CA ALA A 210 -2.07 -1.50 -6.65
C ALA A 210 -2.21 -0.17 -7.42
N ALA A 211 -2.83 0.83 -6.80
CA ALA A 211 -2.93 2.18 -7.34
C ALA A 211 -1.63 2.97 -7.22
N LEU A 212 -0.84 2.72 -6.16
CA LEU A 212 0.45 3.36 -5.94
C LEU A 212 1.50 2.92 -6.98
N ASP A 213 2.47 3.79 -7.23
CA ASP A 213 3.58 3.55 -8.15
C ASP A 213 4.94 3.88 -7.48
N PRO A 214 6.08 3.63 -8.16
CA PRO A 214 7.40 3.91 -7.59
C PRO A 214 7.66 5.39 -7.27
N ARG A 215 6.99 6.34 -7.95
CA ARG A 215 7.14 7.79 -7.68
C ARG A 215 6.56 8.13 -6.30
N PHE A 216 5.51 7.43 -5.88
CA PHE A 216 4.96 7.57 -4.53
C PHE A 216 5.96 7.15 -3.45
N VAL A 217 6.78 6.11 -3.68
CA VAL A 217 7.88 5.78 -2.77
C VAL A 217 8.92 6.91 -2.72
N GLY A 218 9.15 7.58 -3.85
CA GLY A 218 9.95 8.81 -3.94
C GLY A 218 9.43 9.91 -3.02
N LEU A 219 8.13 10.20 -3.06
CA LEU A 219 7.47 11.17 -2.16
C LEU A 219 7.73 10.86 -0.68
N LEU A 220 7.53 9.60 -0.28
CA LEU A 220 7.76 9.17 1.10
C LEU A 220 9.23 9.29 1.49
N ARG A 221 10.15 8.98 0.57
CA ARG A 221 11.59 9.16 0.81
C ARG A 221 11.98 10.62 0.96
N ALA A 222 11.36 11.50 0.18
CA ALA A 222 11.56 12.95 0.23
C ALA A 222 10.92 13.60 1.47
N GLY A 223 10.07 12.88 2.20
CA GLY A 223 9.41 13.42 3.39
C GLY A 223 8.14 14.21 3.08
N SER A 224 7.52 14.01 1.90
CA SER A 224 6.29 14.70 1.50
C SER A 224 5.18 14.45 2.52
N GLU A 225 4.63 15.51 3.10
CA GLU A 225 3.58 15.45 4.10
C GLU A 225 2.33 14.76 3.55
N GLY A 226 1.93 15.09 2.32
CA GLY A 226 0.75 14.49 1.70
C GLY A 226 0.92 12.99 1.42
N GLY A 227 2.09 12.57 0.97
CA GLY A 227 2.40 11.14 0.79
C GLY A 227 2.33 10.38 2.10
N HIS A 228 2.87 10.95 3.19
CA HIS A 228 2.76 10.38 4.53
C HIS A 228 1.31 10.31 4.98
N TRP A 229 0.51 11.35 4.73
CA TRP A 229 -0.91 11.35 5.10
C TRP A 229 -1.69 10.25 4.39
N ILE A 230 -1.57 10.09 3.06
CA ILE A 230 -2.25 9.03 2.30
C ILE A 230 -1.92 7.65 2.87
N LEU A 231 -0.62 7.36 3.04
CA LEU A 231 -0.19 6.06 3.54
C LEU A 231 -0.58 5.84 5.00
N GLY A 232 -0.50 6.88 5.84
CA GLY A 232 -0.87 6.80 7.24
C GLY A 232 -2.37 6.60 7.44
N TYR A 233 -3.19 7.28 6.64
CA TYR A 233 -4.63 7.13 6.68
C TYR A 233 -5.00 5.69 6.30
N TRP A 234 -4.40 5.16 5.22
CA TRP A 234 -4.53 3.76 4.84
C TRP A 234 -4.11 2.78 5.95
N LEU A 235 -2.97 3.03 6.61
CA LEU A 235 -2.51 2.18 7.72
C LEU A 235 -3.53 2.15 8.86
N ARG A 236 -4.14 3.29 9.22
CA ARG A 236 -5.22 3.32 10.22
C ARG A 236 -6.44 2.53 9.76
N GLN A 237 -6.84 2.69 8.48
CA GLN A 237 -7.92 1.91 7.90
C GLN A 237 -7.63 0.40 7.95
N MET A 238 -6.42 -0.03 7.59
CA MET A 238 -5.96 -1.41 7.71
C MET A 238 -5.97 -1.92 9.17
N GLY A 239 -5.76 -1.03 10.14
CA GLY A 239 -5.84 -1.33 11.56
C GLY A 239 -7.26 -1.69 12.03
N ARG A 240 -8.31 -1.15 11.37
CA ARG A 240 -9.71 -1.47 11.70
C ARG A 240 -10.07 -2.93 11.42
N LEU A 241 -9.39 -3.58 10.47
CA LEU A 241 -9.66 -4.97 10.09
C LEU A 241 -9.21 -6.00 11.15
N ASP A 242 -8.42 -5.57 12.14
CA ASP A 242 -7.89 -6.38 13.23
C ASP A 242 -7.24 -7.72 12.79
N LEU A 243 -6.53 -7.70 11.67
CA LEU A 243 -5.81 -8.87 11.17
C LEU A 243 -4.45 -8.95 11.88
N TRP A 244 -4.11 -10.14 12.42
CA TRP A 244 -2.88 -10.37 13.19
C TRP A 244 -1.61 -9.87 12.47
N TRP A 245 -1.57 -10.02 11.14
CA TRP A 245 -0.43 -9.66 10.32
C TRP A 245 -0.40 -8.17 9.97
N SER A 246 -1.54 -7.47 10.02
CA SER A 246 -1.60 -6.05 9.68
C SER A 246 -1.43 -5.16 10.91
N ARG A 247 -2.06 -5.55 12.02
CA ARG A 247 -2.22 -4.75 13.23
C ARG A 247 -0.91 -4.13 13.74
N PRO A 248 0.20 -4.86 13.93
CA PRO A 248 1.42 -4.28 14.49
C PRO A 248 1.92 -3.07 13.68
N ARG A 249 1.99 -3.22 12.35
CA ARG A 249 2.47 -2.15 11.47
C ARG A 249 1.47 -1.02 11.35
N SER A 250 0.20 -1.36 11.13
CA SER A 250 -0.88 -0.39 11.02
C SER A 250 -0.94 0.55 12.24
N THR A 251 -0.85 -0.01 13.44
CA THR A 251 -0.84 0.77 14.69
C THR A 251 0.43 1.62 14.81
N ARG A 252 1.61 1.00 14.70
CA ARG A 252 2.88 1.69 14.94
C ARG A 252 3.18 2.74 13.89
N ASP A 253 3.18 2.35 12.61
CA ASP A 253 3.57 3.23 11.52
C ASP A 253 2.49 4.30 11.28
N GLY A 254 1.21 3.99 11.53
CA GLY A 254 0.14 5.00 11.57
C GLY A 254 0.38 6.05 12.66
N ALA A 255 0.64 5.63 13.90
CA ALA A 255 0.95 6.56 14.98
C ALA A 255 2.25 7.36 14.73
N ALA A 256 3.27 6.75 14.14
CA ALA A 256 4.51 7.42 13.78
C ALA A 256 4.30 8.50 12.72
N ILE A 257 3.48 8.23 11.71
CA ILE A 257 3.10 9.22 10.69
C ILE A 257 2.34 10.39 11.32
N ARG A 258 1.37 10.11 12.21
CA ARG A 258 0.65 11.15 12.95
C ARG A 258 1.61 12.08 13.70
N LEU A 259 2.58 11.49 14.41
CA LEU A 259 3.62 12.24 15.12
C LEU A 259 4.52 13.03 14.17
N PHE A 260 4.88 12.46 13.02
CA PHE A 260 5.66 13.16 11.99
C PHE A 260 4.93 14.41 11.48
N LEU A 261 3.65 14.29 11.12
CA LEU A 261 2.82 15.42 10.65
C LEU A 261 2.64 16.48 11.75
N ALA A 262 2.44 16.06 13.00
CA ALA A 262 2.37 16.97 14.14
C ALA A 262 3.69 17.74 14.35
N ARG A 263 4.86 17.09 14.22
CA ARG A 263 6.17 17.75 14.30
C ARG A 263 6.41 18.76 13.17
N ARG A 264 5.80 18.55 12.01
CA ARG A 264 5.80 19.48 10.88
C ARG A 264 4.81 20.64 11.04
N ARG A 265 3.95 20.58 12.06
CA ARG A 265 2.95 21.61 12.38
C ARG A 265 2.07 21.96 11.19
N VAL A 266 1.69 20.94 10.40
CA VAL A 266 0.90 21.11 9.17
C VAL A 266 -0.43 21.84 9.41
N THR A 267 -1.00 21.69 10.61
CA THR A 267 -2.24 22.38 11.02
C THR A 267 -2.05 23.85 11.40
N GLU A 268 -0.81 24.30 11.60
CA GLU A 268 -0.44 25.69 11.91
C GLU A 268 -0.03 26.48 10.66
N TRP A 269 -0.01 25.84 9.47
CA TRP A 269 0.33 26.51 8.23
C TRP A 269 -0.65 27.66 7.94
N ALA A 270 -0.15 28.70 7.27
CA ALA A 270 -0.96 29.87 6.96
C ALA A 270 -1.92 29.60 5.78
N GLY A 271 -3.00 30.38 5.73
CA GLY A 271 -3.95 30.37 4.62
C GLY A 271 -4.71 29.06 4.47
N ASP A 272 -5.14 28.79 3.24
CA ASP A 272 -6.02 27.67 2.94
C ASP A 272 -5.37 26.30 3.14
N ASP A 273 -4.04 26.20 3.03
CA ASP A 273 -3.34 24.93 3.26
C ASP A 273 -3.45 24.50 4.73
N GLY A 274 -3.32 25.42 5.68
CA GLY A 274 -3.55 25.11 7.10
C GLY A 274 -5.01 24.77 7.42
N VAL A 275 -5.97 25.33 6.67
CA VAL A 275 -7.38 24.92 6.77
C VAL A 275 -7.55 23.48 6.27
N MET A 276 -7.03 23.17 5.08
CA MET A 276 -7.05 21.83 4.50
C MET A 276 -6.42 20.81 5.45
N TRP A 277 -5.24 21.11 6.00
CA TRP A 277 -4.54 20.21 6.92
C TRP A 277 -5.27 19.97 8.23
N ARG A 278 -6.01 20.96 8.76
CA ARG A 278 -6.87 20.73 9.94
C ARG A 278 -7.97 19.72 9.66
N TRP A 279 -8.61 19.80 8.49
CA TRP A 279 -9.61 18.80 8.07
C TRP A 279 -9.00 17.43 7.81
N LEU A 280 -7.86 17.37 7.12
CA LEU A 280 -7.12 16.12 6.88
C LEU A 280 -6.72 15.44 8.20
N MET A 281 -6.25 16.20 9.19
CA MET A 281 -5.87 15.64 10.49
C MET A 281 -7.08 15.26 11.34
N ALA A 282 -8.21 15.98 11.24
CA ALA A 282 -9.45 15.58 11.88
C ALA A 282 -9.97 14.24 11.32
N ASP A 283 -9.96 14.07 10.00
CA ASP A 283 -10.32 12.80 9.36
C ASP A 283 -9.36 11.69 9.77
N TYR A 284 -8.06 11.98 9.78
CA TYR A 284 -7.03 11.04 10.20
C TYR A 284 -7.31 10.53 11.61
N ASP A 285 -7.67 11.42 12.53
CA ASP A 285 -7.92 11.09 13.93
C ASP A 285 -9.25 10.39 14.20
N ALA A 286 -10.21 10.50 13.28
CA ALA A 286 -11.52 9.86 13.38
C ALA A 286 -11.53 8.34 13.05
N VAL A 287 -10.43 7.80 12.48
CA VAL A 287 -10.29 6.38 12.10
C VAL A 287 -9.85 5.52 13.28
#